data_AF-A0A964QJ27-F1
#
_entry.id   AF-A0A964QJ27-F1
#
_cell.length_a   1.000
_cell.length_b   1.000
_cell.length_c   1.000
_cell.angle_alpha   90.00
_cell.angle_beta   90.00
_cell.angle_gamma   90.00
#
_symmetry.space_group_name_H-M   'P 1'
#
loop_
_entity.id
_entity.type
_entity.pdbx_description
1 polymer ?
#
loop_
_entity_poly.entity_id
_entity_poly.type
_entity_poly.pdbx_seq_one_letter_code
_entity_poly.pdbx_strand_id
1 'polypeptide(L)' 'MALALHPPYPNPFNAEVMLSYELPQTQLLSLVIYNAAGQQVRTLFSGFQEAGAYHLVWDGRDQQGRLAGSFLSNS' A
#
# COMPACT_ATOMS: atom_id res chain seq x y z
N MET A 1 21.31 8.21 -0.71
CA MET A 1 20.11 7.69 0.00
C MET A 1 19.36 6.78 -0.96
N ALA A 2 18.72 5.71 -0.47
CA ALA A 2 18.00 4.72 -1.28
C ALA A 2 16.48 4.85 -1.03
N LEU A 3 15.67 4.23 -1.89
CA LEU A 3 14.23 4.04 -1.64
C LEU A 3 14.05 3.30 -0.31
N ALA A 4 13.19 3.82 0.57
CA ALA A 4 12.82 3.16 1.81
C ALA A 4 11.30 2.95 1.87
N LEU A 5 10.87 1.73 2.19
CA LEU A 5 9.48 1.40 2.51
C LEU A 5 9.40 1.07 3.98
N HIS A 6 8.54 1.77 4.70
CA HIS A 6 8.33 1.56 6.13
C HIS A 6 7.26 0.51 6.38
N PRO A 7 7.31 -0.18 7.54
CA PRO A 7 6.27 -1.14 7.91
C PRO A 7 4.88 -0.48 7.87
N PRO A 8 3.86 -1.19 7.35
CA PRO A 8 2.48 -0.72 7.39
C PRO A 8 2.01 -0.51 8.84
N TYR A 9 1.28 0.58 9.11
CA TYR A 9 0.75 0.87 10.44
C TYR A 9 -0.71 1.38 10.39
N PRO A 10 -1.60 0.91 11.28
CA PRO A 10 -1.40 -0.20 12.23
C PRO A 10 -1.34 -1.57 11.52
N ASN A 11 -0.63 -2.53 12.11
CA ASN A 11 -0.66 -3.93 11.68
C ASN A 11 -0.68 -4.84 12.93
N PRO A 12 -1.76 -5.61 13.20
CA PRO A 12 -2.97 -5.78 12.39
C PRO A 12 -3.81 -4.50 12.28
N PHE A 13 -4.38 -4.22 11.10
CA PHE A 13 -5.26 -3.07 10.89
C PHE A 13 -6.74 -3.44 11.10
N ASN A 14 -7.54 -2.48 11.54
CA ASN A 14 -8.97 -2.68 11.83
C ASN A 14 -9.90 -2.13 10.73
N ALA A 15 -9.39 -1.28 9.83
CA ALA A 15 -10.14 -0.72 8.70
C ALA A 15 -9.23 -0.11 7.64
N GLU A 16 -8.22 0.63 8.07
CA GLU A 16 -7.27 1.33 7.21
C GLU A 16 -5.84 1.08 7.68
N VAL A 17 -4.92 1.07 6.74
CA VAL A 17 -3.48 0.97 7.00
C VAL A 17 -2.75 2.07 6.25
N MET A 18 -1.80 2.70 6.94
CA MET A 18 -0.93 3.71 6.37
C MET A 18 0.36 3.04 5.87
N LEU A 19 0.66 3.28 4.60
CA LEU A 19 1.90 2.89 3.93
C LEU A 19 2.76 4.14 3.77
N SER A 20 3.99 4.09 4.28
CA SER A 20 4.91 5.21 4.24
C SER A 20 6.18 4.84 3.48
N TYR A 21 6.63 5.70 2.58
CA TYR A 21 7.85 5.48 1.80
C TYR A 21 8.59 6.78 1.51
N GLU A 22 9.88 6.68 1.29
CA GLU A 22 10.77 7.80 1.00
C GLU A 22 11.46 7.60 -0.35
N LEU A 23 11.37 8.63 -1.20
CA LEU A 23 12.02 8.68 -2.50
C LEU A 23 13.28 9.53 -2.43
N PRO A 24 14.47 8.98 -2.74
CA PRO A 24 15.72 9.74 -2.69
C PRO A 24 15.87 10.71 -3.87
N GLN A 25 15.13 10.49 -4.95
CA GLN A 25 15.13 11.31 -6.17
C GLN A 25 13.81 11.14 -6.91
N THR A 26 13.50 12.09 -7.79
CA THR A 26 12.35 12.01 -8.69
C THR A 26 12.48 10.80 -9.60
N GLN A 27 11.48 9.92 -9.61
CA GLN A 27 11.50 8.70 -10.42
C GLN A 27 10.09 8.19 -10.75
N LEU A 28 10.02 7.32 -11.76
CA LEU A 28 8.82 6.54 -12.07
C LEU A 28 8.74 5.35 -11.10
N LEU A 29 7.60 5.18 -10.43
CA LEU A 29 7.37 4.05 -9.53
C LEU A 29 5.93 3.57 -9.57
N SER A 30 5.71 2.36 -9.05
CA SER A 30 4.39 1.82 -8.78
C SER A 30 4.35 1.23 -7.38
N LEU A 31 3.33 1.59 -6.60
CA LEU A 31 3.03 0.98 -5.31
C LEU A 31 1.84 0.04 -5.48
N VAL A 32 2.10 -1.26 -5.35
CA VAL A 32 1.14 -2.34 -5.63
C VAL A 32 1.04 -3.25 -4.42
N ILE A 33 -0.19 -3.59 -4.05
CA ILE A 33 -0.51 -4.54 -2.99
C ILE A 33 -0.66 -5.92 -3.62
N TYR A 34 -0.01 -6.90 -3.02
CA TYR A 34 -0.13 -8.32 -3.35
C TYR A 34 -0.65 -9.11 -2.15
N ASN A 35 -1.39 -10.19 -2.42
CA ASN A 35 -1.75 -11.16 -1.38
C ASN A 35 -0.61 -12.19 -1.16
N ALA A 36 -0.76 -13.05 -0.16
CA ALA A 36 0.24 -14.09 0.15
C ALA A 36 0.46 -15.13 -0.98
N ALA A 37 -0.49 -15.23 -1.92
CA ALA A 37 -0.36 -16.06 -3.12
C ALA A 37 0.36 -15.33 -4.28
N GLY A 38 0.84 -14.10 -4.07
CA GLY A 38 1.50 -13.28 -5.09
C GLY A 38 0.55 -12.65 -6.11
N GLN A 39 -0.76 -12.69 -5.87
CA GLN A 39 -1.74 -12.08 -6.77
C GLN A 39 -1.88 -10.58 -6.45
N GLN A 40 -1.92 -9.76 -7.50
CA GLN A 40 -2.15 -8.33 -7.36
C GLN A 40 -3.57 -8.06 -6.82
N VAL A 41 -3.63 -7.33 -5.72
CA VAL A 41 -4.87 -6.90 -5.05
C VAL A 41 -5.29 -5.52 -5.54
N ARG A 42 -4.36 -4.56 -5.50
CA ARG A 42 -4.64 -3.16 -5.86
C ARG A 42 -3.37 -2.39 -6.19
N THR A 43 -3.44 -1.51 -7.18
CA THR A 43 -2.41 -0.49 -7.40
C THR A 43 -2.83 0.79 -6.67
N LEU A 44 -2.02 1.24 -5.72
CA LEU A 44 -2.29 2.46 -4.96
C LEU A 44 -1.75 3.72 -5.64
N PHE A 45 -0.60 3.56 -6.30
CA PHE A 45 0.05 4.63 -7.04
C PHE A 45 0.81 4.05 -8.23
N SER A 46 0.81 4.76 -9.34
CA SER A 46 1.66 4.44 -10.49
C SER A 46 1.91 5.71 -11.29
N GLY A 47 3.15 6.19 -11.30
CA GLY A 47 3.48 7.44 -11.97
C GLY A 47 4.85 8.00 -11.60
N PHE A 48 5.16 9.16 -12.16
CA PHE A 48 6.31 9.96 -11.75
C PHE A 48 6.00 10.68 -10.45
N GLN A 49 6.95 10.66 -9.53
CA GLN A 49 6.84 11.30 -8.23
C GLN A 49 8.17 11.90 -7.82
N GLU A 50 8.12 13.09 -7.23
CA GLU A 50 9.31 13.83 -6.82
C GLU A 50 10.02 13.18 -5.62
N ALA A 51 11.24 13.63 -5.33
CA ALA A 51 11.93 13.22 -4.11
C ALA A 51 11.14 13.71 -2.87
N GLY A 52 11.02 12.86 -1.85
CA GLY A 52 10.28 13.22 -0.64
C GLY A 52 9.75 12.02 0.14
N ALA A 53 9.10 12.31 1.26
CA ALA A 53 8.39 11.34 2.08
C ALA A 53 6.89 11.36 1.74
N TYR A 54 6.30 10.19 1.62
CA TYR A 54 4.91 10.02 1.21
C TYR A 54 4.18 9.03 2.09
N HIS A 55 2.89 9.31 2.30
CA HIS A 55 1.96 8.48 3.05
C HIS A 55 0.73 8.19 2.18
N LEU A 56 0.36 6.92 2.10
CA LEU A 56 -0.85 6.46 1.42
C LEU A 56 -1.68 5.62 2.37
N VAL A 57 -2.99 5.85 2.35
CA VAL A 57 -3.95 5.07 3.13
C VAL A 57 -4.56 4.01 2.24
N TRP A 58 -4.57 2.77 2.70
CA TRP A 58 -5.30 1.66 2.08
C TRP A 58 -6.39 1.15 3.01
N ASP A 59 -7.59 0.98 2.48
CA ASP A 59 -8.82 0.62 3.19
C ASP A 59 -9.11 -0.89 3.15
N GLY A 60 -8.11 -1.71 2.85
CA GLY A 60 -8.26 -3.17 2.76
C GLY A 60 -9.06 -3.64 1.53
N ARG A 61 -9.38 -2.76 0.56
CA ARG A 61 -10.15 -3.13 -0.64
C ARG A 61 -9.27 -3.42 -1.85
N ASP A 62 -9.71 -4.37 -2.68
CA ASP A 62 -9.15 -4.69 -3.99
C ASP A 62 -9.48 -3.58 -5.03
N GLN A 63 -8.99 -3.77 -6.26
CA GLN A 63 -9.23 -2.84 -7.36
C GLN A 63 -10.71 -2.66 -7.72
N GLN A 64 -11.57 -3.64 -7.41
CA GLN A 64 -13.02 -3.60 -7.64
C GLN A 64 -13.80 -3.06 -6.44
N GLY A 65 -13.13 -2.61 -5.38
CA GLY A 65 -13.76 -2.12 -4.15
C GLY A 65 -14.29 -3.23 -3.24
N ARG A 66 -13.95 -4.50 -3.50
CA ARG A 66 -14.30 -5.63 -2.63
C ARG A 66 -13.25 -5.76 -1.54
N LEU A 67 -13.65 -6.23 -0.36
CA LEU A 67 -12.69 -6.50 0.71
C LEU A 67 -11.68 -7.56 0.26
N ALA A 68 -10.40 -7.22 0.31
CA ALA A 68 -9.30 -8.10 -0.04
C ALA A 68 -8.99 -9.03 1.13
N GLY A 69 -9.83 -10.05 1.33
CA GLY A 69 -9.67 -11.03 2.40
C GLY A 69 -10.14 -10.50 3.76
N SER A 70 -10.65 -11.43 4.58
CA SER A 70 -11.41 -11.17 5.81
C SER A 70 -10.66 -10.31 6.84
N PHE A 71 -11.03 -9.04 6.95
CA PHE A 71 -10.85 -8.27 8.19
C PHE A 71 -12.16 -8.06 8.97
N LEU A 72 -13.31 -8.56 8.48
CA LEU A 72 -14.60 -8.55 9.21
C LEU A 72 -15.50 -9.75 8.87
N SER A 73 -14.96 -10.96 8.73
CA SER A 73 -15.77 -12.18 8.83
C SER A 73 -15.07 -13.21 9.71
N ASN A 74 -15.10 -12.98 11.01
CA ASN A 74 -15.00 -14.09 11.94
C ASN A 74 -16.02 -13.87 13.07
N SER A 75 -17.12 -14.63 12.96
CA SER A 75 -18.25 -14.79 13.90
C SER A 75 -19.31 -13.70 13.88
#